data_AF-A0A7Y7US08-F1
#
_entry.id   AF-A0A7Y7US08-F1
#
_cell.length_a   1.000
_cell.length_b   1.000
_cell.length_c   1.000
_cell.angle_alpha   90.00
_cell.angle_beta   90.00
_cell.angle_gamma   90.00
#
_symmetry.space_group_name_H-M   'P 1'
#
loop_
_entity.id
_entity.type
_entity.pdbx_description
1 polymer ?
#
loop_
_entity_poly.entity_id
_entity_poly.type
_entity_poly.pdbx_seq_one_letter_code
_entity_poly.pdbx_strand_id
1 'polypeptide(L)'
;MKTLYRYAIIRFCPFAETEEFANIGVIALDLSHGQIDYRIAAKDFPRIERFFGSVGYVAYQGAIDLLRLELGRISEYMLGYAARNGESAFQTIIAPRESTIRFSEPRIAQADMPLLLFIEGLYTRFVRPDGAPAMLSPWNALPPTAR
;
A
#
# COMPACT_ATOMS: atom_id res chain seq x y z
N MET A 1 20.29 11.72 8.63
CA MET A 1 19.43 11.91 9.82
C MET A 1 18.38 10.83 9.78
N LYS A 2 18.32 9.98 10.81
CA LYS A 2 17.36 8.88 10.83
C LYS A 2 15.95 9.41 11.05
N THR A 3 15.06 9.15 10.10
CA THR A 3 13.64 9.51 10.16
C THR A 3 12.81 8.28 10.54
N LEU A 4 11.74 8.49 11.32
CA LEU A 4 10.75 7.46 11.60
C LEU A 4 9.59 7.56 10.61
N TYR A 5 9.30 6.45 9.94
CA TYR A 5 8.19 6.33 9.00
C TYR A 5 7.16 5.34 9.54
N ARG A 6 5.88 5.69 9.39
CA ARG A 6 4.77 4.75 9.53
C ARG A 6 4.29 4.35 8.15
N TYR A 7 4.12 3.07 7.86
CA TYR A 7 3.75 2.61 6.52
C TYR A 7 2.79 1.42 6.53
N ALA A 8 2.06 1.26 5.44
CA ALA A 8 1.20 0.12 5.19
C ALA A 8 1.30 -0.33 3.72
N ILE A 9 1.06 -1.62 3.47
CA ILE A 9 1.00 -2.21 2.13
C ILE A 9 -0.45 -2.17 1.65
N ILE A 10 -0.66 -1.69 0.43
CA ILE A 10 -1.96 -1.66 -0.22
C ILE A 10 -2.20 -3.00 -0.92
N ARG A 11 -3.32 -3.62 -0.62
CA ARG A 11 -3.70 -4.95 -1.07
C ARG A 11 -4.99 -4.91 -1.87
N PHE A 12 -5.02 -5.67 -2.95
CA PHE A 12 -6.21 -5.96 -3.74
C PHE A 12 -6.75 -7.33 -3.34
N CYS A 13 -8.01 -7.37 -2.92
CA CYS A 13 -8.73 -8.53 -2.41
C CYS A 13 -10.07 -8.69 -3.18
N PRO A 14 -10.06 -9.28 -4.39
CA PRO A 14 -11.25 -9.34 -5.26
C PRO A 14 -12.36 -10.24 -4.74
N PHE A 15 -12.03 -11.26 -3.95
CA PHE A 15 -12.97 -12.27 -3.46
C PHE A 15 -12.87 -12.34 -1.94
N ALA A 16 -13.93 -11.94 -1.24
CA ALA A 16 -13.94 -11.83 0.21
C ALA A 16 -13.82 -13.19 0.92
N GLU A 17 -14.30 -14.24 0.27
CA GLU A 17 -14.42 -15.61 0.78
C GLU A 17 -13.10 -16.37 0.80
N THR A 18 -12.18 -16.00 -0.11
CA THR A 18 -10.92 -16.75 -0.32
C THR A 18 -9.77 -16.23 0.55
N GLU A 19 -9.94 -15.04 1.13
CA GLU A 19 -8.88 -14.29 1.82
C GLU A 19 -7.61 -14.07 0.98
N GLU A 20 -7.66 -14.32 -0.33
CA GLU A 20 -6.54 -14.12 -1.25
C GLU A 20 -6.32 -12.63 -1.53
N PHE A 21 -5.05 -12.26 -1.69
CA PHE A 21 -4.70 -10.88 -2.01
C PHE A 21 -3.44 -10.74 -2.84
N ALA A 22 -3.36 -9.64 -3.57
CA ALA A 22 -2.13 -9.19 -4.21
C ALA A 22 -1.72 -7.83 -3.65
N ASN A 23 -0.44 -7.69 -3.31
CA ASN A 23 0.11 -6.37 -3.02
C ASN A 23 0.16 -5.56 -4.31
N ILE A 24 -0.39 -4.35 -4.26
CA ILE A 24 -0.53 -3.44 -5.40
C ILE A 24 0.00 -2.04 -5.11
N GLY A 25 0.48 -1.78 -3.90
CA GLY A 25 1.03 -0.47 -3.56
C GLY A 25 1.53 -0.40 -2.12
N VAL A 26 2.01 0.77 -1.76
CA VAL A 26 2.49 1.13 -0.43
C VAL A 26 2.12 2.59 -0.15
N ILE A 27 1.85 2.90 1.11
CA ILE A 27 1.65 4.26 1.62
C ILE A 27 2.54 4.45 2.84
N ALA A 28 3.15 5.62 2.98
CA ALA A 28 4.00 5.95 4.12
C ALA A 28 3.79 7.39 4.60
N LEU A 29 3.95 7.58 5.90
CA LEU A 29 3.91 8.84 6.63
C LEU A 29 5.28 9.09 7.26
N ASP A 30 5.87 10.25 6.97
CA ASP A 30 6.96 10.82 7.77
C ASP A 30 6.39 11.35 9.09
N LEU A 31 6.74 10.70 10.21
CA LEU A 31 6.24 11.08 11.53
C LEU A 31 6.82 12.40 12.04
N SER A 32 7.95 12.85 11.50
CA SER A 32 8.62 14.09 11.92
C SER A 32 7.99 15.31 11.24
N HIS A 33 7.60 15.16 9.98
CA HIS A 33 7.08 16.26 9.16
C HIS A 33 5.58 16.15 8.82
N GLY A 34 4.92 15.05 9.21
CA GLY A 34 3.51 14.83 8.92
C GLY A 34 3.20 14.61 7.43
N GLN A 35 4.22 14.33 6.61
CA GLN A 35 4.08 14.18 5.16
C GLN A 35 3.66 12.76 4.80
N ILE A 36 2.63 12.62 3.97
CA ILE A 36 2.17 11.34 3.45
C ILE A 36 2.52 11.26 1.96
N ASP A 37 3.01 10.11 1.53
CA ASP A 37 3.22 9.81 0.13
C ASP A 37 2.93 8.31 -0.14
N TYR A 38 2.73 7.94 -1.39
CA TYR A 38 2.34 6.60 -1.79
C TYR A 38 2.88 6.21 -3.15
N ARG A 39 2.92 4.89 -3.40
CA ARG A 39 3.17 4.34 -4.72
C ARG A 39 2.28 3.14 -4.96
N ILE A 40 1.65 3.11 -6.12
CA ILE A 40 0.72 2.06 -6.53
C ILE A 40 1.12 1.50 -7.89
N ALA A 41 0.68 0.27 -8.15
CA ALA A 41 0.90 -0.43 -9.40
C ALA A 41 0.21 0.27 -10.58
N ALA A 42 0.74 0.01 -11.76
CA ALA A 42 0.16 0.47 -13.02
C ALA A 42 -1.21 -0.18 -13.24
N LYS A 43 -2.08 0.47 -14.02
CA LYS A 43 -3.40 -0.10 -14.35
C LYS A 43 -3.26 -1.42 -15.10
N ASP A 44 -2.28 -1.47 -16.01
CA ASP A 44 -1.82 -2.69 -16.63
C ASP A 44 -0.84 -3.39 -15.69
N PHE A 45 -1.36 -4.34 -14.90
CA PHE A 45 -0.59 -5.16 -13.99
C PHE A 45 -0.90 -6.63 -14.21
N PRO A 46 -0.28 -7.28 -15.22
CA PRO A 46 -0.65 -8.62 -15.69
C PRO A 46 -0.57 -9.72 -14.63
N ARG A 47 0.16 -9.48 -13.53
CA ARG A 47 0.22 -10.41 -12.40
C ARG A 47 -1.15 -10.65 -11.76
N ILE A 48 -2.03 -9.65 -11.78
CA ILE A 48 -3.39 -9.77 -11.26
C ILE A 48 -4.19 -10.75 -12.09
N GLU A 49 -4.15 -10.62 -13.42
CA GLU A 49 -4.86 -11.53 -14.33
C GLU A 49 -4.37 -12.98 -14.18
N ARG A 50 -3.06 -13.18 -14.04
CA ARG A 50 -2.48 -14.51 -13.81
C ARG A 50 -2.97 -15.19 -12.54
N PHE A 51 -3.36 -14.43 -11.53
CA PHE A 51 -3.77 -14.99 -10.24
C PHE A 51 -5.28 -15.06 -10.06
N PHE A 52 -5.99 -13.99 -10.43
CA PHE A 52 -7.42 -13.84 -10.20
C PHE A 52 -8.26 -13.99 -11.48
N GLY A 53 -7.62 -14.34 -12.60
CA GLY A 53 -8.26 -14.46 -13.90
C GLY A 53 -8.75 -13.13 -14.47
N SER A 54 -9.48 -13.21 -15.57
CA SER A 54 -10.02 -12.04 -16.29
C SER A 54 -11.01 -11.24 -15.44
N VAL A 55 -11.86 -11.92 -14.66
CA VAL A 55 -12.84 -11.26 -13.77
C VAL A 55 -12.12 -10.42 -12.71
N GLY A 56 -11.13 -10.99 -12.02
CA GLY A 56 -10.34 -10.24 -11.04
C GLY A 56 -9.52 -9.12 -11.67
N TYR A 57 -9.05 -9.30 -12.91
CA TYR A 57 -8.32 -8.27 -13.63
C TYR A 57 -9.19 -7.04 -13.98
N VAL A 58 -10.41 -7.25 -14.47
CA VAL A 58 -11.37 -6.16 -14.72
C VAL A 58 -11.73 -5.44 -13.42
N ALA A 59 -11.98 -6.18 -12.35
CA ALA A 59 -12.25 -5.59 -11.03
C ALA A 59 -11.06 -4.75 -10.54
N TYR A 60 -9.83 -5.23 -10.74
CA TYR A 60 -8.61 -4.49 -10.40
C TYR A 60 -8.49 -3.18 -11.16
N GLN A 61 -8.75 -3.17 -12.47
CA GLN A 61 -8.66 -1.96 -13.28
C GLN A 61 -9.62 -0.87 -12.81
N GLY A 62 -10.82 -1.22 -12.35
CA GLY A 62 -11.74 -0.27 -11.73
C GLY A 62 -11.25 0.18 -10.34
N ALA A 63 -10.83 -0.76 -9.50
CA ALA A 63 -10.40 -0.48 -8.13
C ALA A 63 -9.14 0.41 -8.08
N ILE A 64 -8.16 0.19 -8.96
CA ILE A 64 -6.91 0.97 -8.99
C ILE A 64 -7.15 2.41 -9.47
N ASP A 65 -8.12 2.63 -10.35
CA ASP A 65 -8.49 3.98 -10.81
C ASP A 65 -9.22 4.76 -9.72
N LEU A 66 -10.13 4.10 -8.98
CA LEU A 66 -10.77 4.70 -7.82
C LEU A 66 -9.75 5.04 -6.73
N LEU A 67 -8.83 4.11 -6.45
CA LEU A 67 -7.77 4.33 -5.47
C LEU A 67 -6.86 5.50 -5.85
N ARG A 68 -6.51 5.66 -7.14
CA ARG A 68 -5.77 6.82 -7.64
C ARG A 68 -6.48 8.13 -7.34
N LEU A 69 -7.78 8.18 -7.61
CA LEU A 69 -8.58 9.37 -7.39
C LEU A 69 -8.64 9.72 -5.90
N GLU A 70 -8.86 8.72 -5.03
CA GLU A 70 -8.91 8.91 -3.58
C GLU A 70 -7.57 9.40 -3.03
N LEU A 71 -6.48 8.69 -3.32
CA LEU A 71 -5.15 9.05 -2.84
C LEU A 71 -4.64 10.38 -3.42
N GLY A 72 -4.98 10.69 -4.68
CA GLY A 72 -4.69 11.99 -5.29
C GLY A 72 -5.33 13.15 -4.54
N ARG A 73 -6.63 13.03 -4.22
CA ARG A 73 -7.36 14.04 -3.42
C ARG A 73 -6.77 14.21 -2.02
N ILE A 74 -6.34 13.11 -1.39
CA ILE A 74 -5.69 13.14 -0.08
C ILE A 74 -4.36 13.89 -0.18
N SER A 75 -3.52 13.60 -1.16
CA SER A 75 -2.24 14.31 -1.34
C SER A 75 -2.44 15.81 -1.58
N GLU A 76 -3.41 16.20 -2.42
CA GLU A 76 -3.76 17.61 -2.63
C GLU A 76 -4.24 18.29 -1.34
N TYR A 77 -5.10 17.61 -0.57
CA TYR A 77 -5.59 18.11 0.71
C TYR A 77 -4.46 18.28 1.74
N MET A 78 -3.52 17.34 1.81
CA MET A 78 -2.38 17.37 2.73
C MET A 78 -1.32 18.42 2.37
N LEU A 79 -1.23 18.84 1.10
CA LEU A 79 -0.39 19.97 0.69
C LEU A 79 -0.98 21.31 1.18
N GLY A 80 -2.31 21.42 1.31
CA GLY A 80 -3.01 22.62 1.77
C GLY A 80 -3.24 22.71 3.29
N TYR A 81 -3.43 21.57 3.96
CA TYR A 81 -3.62 21.47 5.41
C TYR A 81 -2.30 21.03 6.07
N ALA A 82 -1.65 21.96 6.78
CA ALA A 82 -0.36 21.76 7.43
C ALA A 82 -0.23 20.41 8.16
N ALA A 83 0.97 19.84 8.07
CA ALA A 83 1.65 18.74 8.79
C ALA A 83 1.10 18.27 10.17
N ARG A 84 0.28 19.05 10.86
CA ARG A 84 -0.23 18.79 12.21
C ARG A 84 -1.18 17.59 12.32
N ASN A 85 -1.76 17.12 11.21
CA ASN A 85 -2.76 16.04 11.19
C ASN A 85 -2.35 14.81 10.36
N GLY A 86 -1.08 14.67 9.98
CA GLY A 86 -0.60 13.56 9.13
C GLY A 86 -0.93 12.17 9.69
N GLU A 87 -0.79 11.97 11.00
CA GLU A 87 -1.15 10.70 11.63
C GLU A 87 -2.66 10.41 11.54
N SER A 88 -3.52 11.38 11.85
CA SER A 88 -4.98 11.20 11.76
C SER A 88 -5.45 10.97 10.33
N ALA A 89 -4.85 11.67 9.36
CA ALA A 89 -5.11 11.43 7.95
C ALA A 89 -4.67 10.01 7.57
N PHE A 90 -3.45 9.60 7.92
CA PHE A 90 -2.94 8.25 7.67
C PHE A 90 -3.90 7.18 8.22
N GLN A 91 -4.29 7.27 9.50
CA GLN A 91 -5.22 6.32 10.13
C GLN A 91 -6.57 6.24 9.41
N THR A 92 -7.09 7.38 8.94
CA THR A 92 -8.36 7.44 8.20
C THR A 92 -8.27 6.74 6.84
N ILE A 93 -7.11 6.85 6.19
CA ILE A 93 -6.84 6.24 4.87
C ILE A 93 -6.76 4.73 4.99
N ILE A 94 -6.03 4.24 6.00
CA ILE A 94 -5.77 2.81 6.16
C ILE A 94 -6.88 2.06 6.90
N ALA A 95 -7.88 2.77 7.41
CA ALA A 95 -8.96 2.18 8.21
C ALA A 95 -9.61 1.00 7.45
N PRO A 96 -9.88 -0.14 8.11
CA PRO A 96 -10.53 -1.27 7.47
C PRO A 96 -11.88 -0.85 6.86
N ARG A 97 -12.08 -1.17 5.59
CA ARG A 97 -13.36 -0.98 4.87
C ARG A 97 -13.73 -2.31 4.22
N GLU A 98 -15.03 -2.60 4.11
CA GLU A 98 -15.53 -3.71 3.28
C GLU A 98 -15.38 -3.35 1.80
N SER A 99 -14.13 -3.34 1.34
CA SER A 99 -13.76 -2.95 -0.01
C SER A 99 -12.74 -3.91 -0.58
N THR A 100 -12.69 -3.95 -1.91
CA THR A 100 -11.70 -4.70 -2.68
C THR A 100 -10.27 -4.21 -2.44
N ILE A 101 -10.11 -3.01 -1.86
CA ILE A 101 -8.81 -2.47 -1.42
C ILE A 101 -8.72 -2.57 0.11
N ARG A 102 -7.65 -3.19 0.59
CA ARG A 102 -7.35 -3.30 2.02
C ARG A 102 -5.91 -2.86 2.28
N PHE A 103 -5.64 -2.46 3.51
CA PHE A 103 -4.28 -2.13 3.96
C PHE A 103 -3.77 -3.23 4.88
N SER A 104 -2.47 -3.51 4.84
CA SER A 104 -1.84 -4.32 5.86
C SER A 104 -1.84 -3.59 7.20
N GLU A 105 -1.65 -4.34 8.30
CA GLU A 105 -1.32 -3.74 9.59
C GLU A 105 -0.19 -2.72 9.46
N PRO A 106 -0.34 -1.51 10.01
CA PRO A 106 0.67 -0.46 9.93
C PRO A 106 1.94 -0.84 10.68
N ARG A 107 3.09 -0.50 10.11
CA ARG A 107 4.39 -0.77 10.69
C ARG A 107 5.17 0.53 10.84
N ILE A 108 6.08 0.55 11.80
CA ILE A 108 7.04 1.65 11.97
C ILE A 108 8.40 1.15 11.52
N ALA A 109 9.11 1.98 10.75
CA ALA A 109 10.48 1.74 10.36
C ALA A 109 11.32 3.00 10.57
N GLN A 110 12.57 2.80 10.96
CA GLN A 110 13.57 3.87 10.97
C GLN A 110 14.41 3.76 9.72
N ALA A 111 14.57 4.84 8.97
CA ALA A 111 15.39 4.86 7.77
C ALA A 111 16.19 6.17 7.65
N ASP A 112 17.38 6.08 7.07
CA ASP A 112 18.29 7.20 6.86
C ASP A 112 18.22 7.66 5.38
N MET A 113 17.00 7.85 4.89
CA MET A 113 16.72 8.27 3.52
C MET A 113 15.39 9.06 3.44
N PRO A 114 15.20 9.89 2.40
CA PRO A 114 13.95 10.61 2.17
C PRO A 114 12.75 9.68 1.95
N LEU A 115 11.54 10.17 2.24
CA LEU A 115 10.27 9.45 2.13
C LEU A 115 10.09 8.78 0.74
N LEU A 116 10.42 9.49 -0.33
CA LEU A 116 10.30 8.99 -1.70
C LEU A 116 11.14 7.71 -1.92
N LEU A 117 12.42 7.71 -1.52
CA LEU A 117 13.29 6.54 -1.67
C LEU A 117 12.87 5.39 -0.75
N PHE A 118 12.37 5.71 0.43
CA PHE A 118 11.84 4.71 1.36
C PHE A 118 10.63 3.99 0.75
N ILE A 119 9.70 4.73 0.14
CA ILE A 119 8.54 4.19 -0.60
C ILE A 119 8.97 3.33 -1.79
N GLU A 120 9.94 3.78 -2.59
CA GLU A 120 10.47 2.97 -3.71
C GLU A 120 11.03 1.63 -3.24
N GLY A 121 11.78 1.62 -2.13
CA GLY A 121 12.33 0.41 -1.55
C GLY A 121 11.24 -0.55 -1.07
N LEU A 122 10.23 -0.03 -0.37
CA LEU A 122 9.07 -0.83 0.06
C LEU A 122 8.29 -1.38 -1.14
N TYR A 123 8.04 -0.55 -2.14
CA TYR A 123 7.30 -0.92 -3.33
C TYR A 123 8.03 -2.03 -4.12
N THR A 124 9.35 -1.90 -4.29
CA THR A 124 10.17 -2.94 -4.92
C THR A 124 10.08 -4.24 -4.13
N ARG A 125 10.28 -4.19 -2.81
CA ARG A 125 10.23 -5.38 -1.94
C ARG A 125 8.87 -6.08 -1.91
N PHE A 126 7.78 -5.33 -1.82
CA PHE A 126 6.46 -5.89 -1.52
C PHE A 126 5.51 -5.93 -2.71
N VAL A 127 5.75 -5.14 -3.76
CA VAL A 127 4.88 -5.08 -4.95
C VAL A 127 5.58 -5.64 -6.18
N ARG A 128 6.89 -5.44 -6.35
CA ARG A 128 7.68 -5.96 -7.48
C ARG A 128 8.90 -6.78 -7.03
N PRO A 129 8.74 -7.95 -6.39
CA PRO A 129 9.92 -8.75 -6.09
C PRO A 129 10.55 -9.21 -7.40
N ASP A 130 11.88 -9.06 -7.49
CA ASP A 130 12.69 -9.51 -8.62
C ASP A 130 12.61 -11.04 -8.75
N GLY A 131 11.57 -11.55 -9.44
CA GLY A 131 11.51 -12.94 -9.92
C GLY A 131 10.40 -13.85 -9.37
N ALA A 132 9.57 -13.44 -8.39
CA ALA A 132 8.45 -14.26 -7.89
C ALA A 132 7.35 -13.38 -7.26
N PRO A 133 6.06 -13.78 -7.30
CA PRO A 133 4.99 -12.90 -6.86
C PRO A 133 5.06 -12.64 -5.34
N ALA A 134 5.01 -11.37 -4.94
CA ALA A 134 4.57 -11.01 -3.58
C ALA A 134 3.05 -11.18 -3.53
N MET A 135 2.64 -12.44 -3.54
CA MET A 135 1.27 -12.88 -3.38
C MET A 135 1.31 -13.85 -2.21
N LEU A 136 0.63 -13.45 -1.15
CA LEU A 136 0.59 -14.19 0.10
C LEU A 136 -0.86 -14.63 0.27
N SER A 137 -1.06 -15.94 0.42
CA SER A 137 -2.22 -16.44 1.14
C SER A 137 -1.96 -16.21 2.64
N PRO A 138 -2.97 -15.93 3.48
CA PRO A 138 -2.79 -15.84 4.94
C PRO A 138 -2.05 -17.06 5.53
N TRP A 139 -2.15 -18.24 4.88
CA TRP A 139 -1.46 -19.46 5.29
C TRP A 139 0.06 -19.48 5.05
N ASN A 140 0.60 -18.60 4.20
CA ASN A 140 2.04 -18.55 3.86
C ASN A 140 2.77 -17.32 4.43
N ALA A 141 2.09 -16.43 5.15
CA ALA A 141 2.65 -15.21 5.69
C ALA A 141 2.96 -15.30 7.18
N LEU A 142 3.73 -16.31 7.61
CA LEU A 142 4.36 -16.22 8.93
C LEU A 142 5.48 -15.16 8.84
N PRO A 143 5.51 -14.16 9.73
CA PRO A 143 6.65 -13.25 9.79
C PRO A 143 7.91 -14.08 10.06
N PRO A 144 9.06 -13.77 9.44
CA PRO A 144 10.33 -14.26 9.96
C PRO A 144 10.39 -13.77 11.41
N THR A 145 10.46 -14.72 12.33
CA THR A 145 10.69 -14.43 13.75
C THR A 145 11.95 -13.59 13.83
N ALA A 146 11.79 -12.36 14.31
CA ALA A 146 12.91 -11.48 14.60
C ALA A 146 13.79 -12.19 15.65
N ARG A 147 15.01 -12.54 15.27
CA ARG A 147 16.12 -12.75 16.19
C ARG A 147 16.95 -11.47 16.20
#